data_AF-A0A936H5S4-F1
#
_entry.id   AF-A0A936H5S4-F1
#
_cell.length_a   1.000
_cell.length_b   1.000
_cell.length_c   1.000
_cell.angle_alpha   90.00
_cell.angle_beta   90.00
_cell.angle_gamma   90.00
#
_symmetry.space_group_name_H-M   'P 1'
#
loop_
_entity.id
_entity.type
_entity.pdbx_description
1 polymer ?
#
loop_
_entity_poly.entity_id
_entity_poly.type
_entity_poly.pdbx_seq_one_letter_code
_entity_poly.pdbx_strand_id
1 'polypeptide(L)'
;MKVYARIRCKIGILRAVIPVFFALSPFGVGAQVSPEGSRVSGSLQANANFFIRDSLIGAANTPQYDRQLYGAESWLNLQYSNWGFDFGLRFDLLNNSNLLNPTGSYTAEGIGNWFVRKKLDKLGIQAGYIYDQIGSGIIFRAYEERPQLLDNALIGLKLSYDLAPDWQIRAFTGRQKQQFDIYRSVIRGLSVDGFIASKSQEAWWSAAPGFGIVSRTLDDLSMNNLVATLNTYSPEYAFVPKYNAYAFSFFNTLSAGGLSWYVEGAYKTKEAANDAFAETVIGGDTIIGDRFVNKPGTVVYSTLSYARPNLGLTLEVKRTDHFTFRTRPQEQLNRGMLNFLPPMTRVNTYRLTSRYNAATQEIGEWAFQGDLRFALGKVWRFNLNASNIVQLDQDLLYRELYVEMQRKFGRKGTAILGLQRQEYNQEVYEFKPGVPMVQTLTPFLEWQYKASQRHSYRIEMQYMHTGMDEQAGARQDYGNWLFALAEFSIAPKWTFTAANMYNITPGKNSPADALGKKRSLHFPRVDVFYNVRSSAFSLSYVKQVEGVVCTGGICRLEPAFSGVKFSVSSNF
;
A
#
# COMPACT_ATOMS: atom_id res chain seq x y z
N MET A 1 -7.16 -46.36 -55.49
CA MET A 1 -6.35 -45.87 -56.64
C MET A 1 -5.52 -44.72 -56.11
N LYS A 2 -4.23 -44.90 -55.78
CA LYS A 2 -3.05 -44.88 -56.67
C LYS A 2 -2.99 -43.60 -57.55
N VAL A 3 -1.91 -42.81 -57.65
CA VAL A 3 -0.54 -42.78 -57.08
C VAL A 3 0.20 -41.62 -57.79
N TYR A 4 1.01 -40.82 -57.06
CA TYR A 4 2.32 -40.20 -57.44
C TYR A 4 2.40 -39.14 -58.57
N ALA A 5 3.38 -38.21 -58.69
CA ALA A 5 4.61 -37.78 -57.97
C ALA A 5 5.12 -36.48 -58.65
N ARG A 6 5.93 -35.59 -58.04
CA ARG A 6 7.40 -35.60 -57.80
C ARG A 6 7.75 -34.28 -57.04
N ILE A 7 8.48 -34.20 -55.93
CA ILE A 7 9.92 -34.42 -55.57
C ILE A 7 10.93 -33.36 -56.09
N ARG A 8 11.49 -32.56 -55.15
CA ARG A 8 12.93 -32.24 -54.83
C ARG A 8 12.93 -31.05 -53.83
N CYS A 9 13.43 -31.06 -52.57
CA CYS A 9 14.64 -31.51 -51.85
C CYS A 9 15.81 -30.49 -51.80
N LYS A 10 16.13 -29.97 -50.59
CA LYS A 10 17.45 -29.65 -49.96
C LYS A 10 17.19 -28.81 -48.67
N ILE A 11 17.37 -29.29 -47.42
CA ILE A 11 18.58 -29.55 -46.58
C ILE A 11 19.24 -28.28 -45.98
N GLY A 12 19.39 -28.25 -44.65
CA GLY A 12 20.32 -27.41 -43.85
C GLY A 12 19.73 -26.94 -42.49
N ILE A 13 19.67 -27.74 -41.42
CA ILE A 13 20.62 -27.86 -40.28
C ILE A 13 20.88 -26.49 -39.59
N LEU A 14 20.46 -26.23 -38.34
CA LEU A 14 21.28 -26.49 -37.14
C LEU A 14 20.44 -26.47 -35.84
N ARG A 15 20.49 -27.58 -35.09
CA ARG A 15 20.34 -27.61 -33.62
C ARG A 15 21.73 -27.34 -33.03
N ALA A 16 21.83 -26.49 -32.01
CA ALA A 16 23.00 -26.44 -31.13
C ALA A 16 22.55 -26.14 -29.70
N VAL A 17 22.39 -27.23 -28.94
CA VAL A 17 22.57 -27.27 -27.49
C VAL A 17 24.07 -27.19 -27.25
N ILE A 18 24.54 -26.23 -26.44
CA ILE A 18 25.92 -26.22 -25.94
C ILE A 18 25.89 -26.23 -24.40
N PRO A 19 26.59 -27.19 -23.77
CA PRO A 19 26.72 -27.32 -22.32
C PRO A 19 27.83 -26.41 -21.78
N VAL A 20 27.64 -25.85 -20.58
CA VAL A 20 28.69 -25.11 -19.87
C VAL A 20 29.59 -26.12 -19.16
N PHE A 21 30.81 -26.32 -19.69
CA PHE A 21 31.87 -27.09 -19.07
C PHE A 21 32.63 -26.23 -18.04
N PHE A 22 32.80 -26.77 -16.84
CA PHE A 22 33.79 -26.36 -15.85
C PHE A 22 35.20 -26.66 -16.37
N ALA A 23 36.11 -25.69 -16.35
CA ALA A 23 37.54 -25.92 -16.46
C ALA A 23 38.30 -24.96 -15.53
N LEU A 24 38.95 -25.56 -14.53
CA LEU A 24 39.94 -24.94 -13.64
C LEU A 24 41.28 -24.81 -14.38
N SER A 25 41.93 -23.65 -14.26
CA SER A 25 43.40 -23.56 -14.20
C SER A 25 43.84 -22.32 -13.41
N PRO A 26 44.93 -22.38 -12.62
CA PRO A 26 45.32 -21.35 -11.66
C PRO A 26 46.48 -20.44 -12.12
N PHE A 27 46.74 -19.41 -11.30
CA PHE A 27 47.89 -18.49 -11.21
C PHE A 27 47.73 -17.07 -11.80
N GLY A 28 47.98 -16.07 -10.95
CA GLY A 28 48.30 -14.69 -11.33
C GLY A 28 47.84 -13.62 -10.34
N VAL A 29 48.74 -13.19 -9.47
CA VAL A 29 48.51 -12.24 -8.36
C VAL A 29 48.30 -10.79 -8.82
N GLY A 30 47.34 -10.09 -8.19
CA GLY A 30 47.52 -8.72 -7.71
C GLY A 30 46.96 -7.56 -8.55
N ALA A 31 45.73 -7.15 -8.24
CA ALA A 31 45.30 -5.74 -8.20
C ALA A 31 43.94 -5.66 -7.50
N GLN A 32 43.65 -4.55 -6.83
CA GLN A 32 42.48 -4.25 -6.00
C GLN A 32 41.13 -4.61 -6.69
N VAL A 33 40.56 -5.79 -6.39
CA VAL A 33 39.34 -6.30 -7.02
C VAL A 33 38.09 -5.92 -6.21
N SER A 34 37.28 -4.98 -6.74
CA SER A 34 35.83 -4.91 -6.47
C SER A 34 35.25 -6.29 -6.73
N PRO A 35 34.38 -6.89 -5.88
CA PRO A 35 34.09 -8.33 -5.93
C PRO A 35 33.70 -8.81 -7.34
N GLU A 36 34.67 -9.36 -8.09
CA GLU A 36 34.50 -9.96 -9.42
C GLU A 36 33.99 -11.38 -9.24
N GLY A 37 32.75 -11.49 -8.80
CA GLY A 37 32.06 -12.76 -8.67
C GLY A 37 30.61 -12.62 -9.10
N SER A 38 30.13 -13.59 -9.89
CA SER A 38 28.71 -13.71 -10.18
C SER A 38 27.95 -13.98 -8.88
N ARG A 39 26.97 -13.13 -8.54
CA ARG A 39 26.12 -13.32 -7.37
C ARG A 39 24.71 -13.68 -7.82
N VAL A 40 24.18 -14.80 -7.30
CA VAL A 40 22.76 -15.15 -7.39
C VAL A 40 22.17 -15.00 -6.00
N SER A 41 21.01 -14.36 -5.91
CA SER A 41 20.20 -14.38 -4.70
C SER A 41 18.72 -14.46 -5.06
N GLY A 42 17.89 -14.90 -4.15
CA GLY A 42 16.46 -15.01 -4.39
C GLY A 42 15.63 -14.89 -3.13
N SER A 43 14.33 -14.72 -3.35
CA SER A 43 13.36 -14.81 -2.27
C SER A 43 12.06 -15.42 -2.76
N LEU A 44 11.42 -16.20 -1.89
CA LEU A 44 10.11 -16.77 -2.12
C LEU A 44 9.15 -16.23 -1.06
N GLN A 45 8.05 -15.65 -1.50
CA GLN A 45 6.88 -15.42 -0.65
C GLN A 45 5.72 -16.21 -1.21
N ALA A 46 5.14 -17.11 -0.42
CA ALA A 46 3.99 -17.90 -0.82
C ALA A 46 2.92 -17.87 0.28
N ASN A 47 1.67 -17.74 -0.11
CA ASN A 47 0.50 -17.80 0.75
C ASN A 47 -0.47 -18.85 0.19
N ALA A 48 -1.16 -19.54 1.08
CA ALA A 48 -2.22 -20.47 0.76
C ALA A 48 -3.36 -20.29 1.75
N ASN A 49 -4.59 -20.32 1.24
CA ASN A 49 -5.81 -20.14 2.01
C ASN A 49 -6.73 -21.32 1.75
N PHE A 50 -7.25 -21.92 2.80
CA PHE A 50 -8.33 -22.89 2.74
C PHE A 50 -9.57 -22.28 3.37
N PHE A 51 -10.67 -22.22 2.62
CA PHE A 51 -11.86 -21.49 2.98
C PHE A 51 -12.91 -22.42 3.60
N ILE A 52 -13.45 -22.02 4.75
CA ILE A 52 -14.49 -22.75 5.48
C ILE A 52 -15.72 -21.86 5.54
N ARG A 53 -16.81 -22.31 4.91
CA ARG A 53 -18.07 -21.56 4.84
C ARG A 53 -18.61 -21.24 6.24
N ASP A 54 -18.88 -19.97 6.48
CA ASP A 54 -19.54 -19.46 7.69
C ASP A 54 -20.51 -18.33 7.30
N SER A 55 -21.76 -18.71 7.04
CA SER A 55 -22.80 -17.78 6.61
C SER A 55 -23.19 -16.76 7.68
N LEU A 56 -22.87 -16.99 8.96
CA LEU A 56 -23.21 -16.05 10.04
C LEU A 56 -22.42 -14.75 9.92
N ILE A 57 -21.22 -14.79 9.36
CA ILE A 57 -20.33 -13.62 9.25
C ILE A 57 -20.21 -13.10 7.83
N GLY A 58 -21.01 -13.62 6.88
CA GLY A 58 -20.90 -13.28 5.46
C GLY A 58 -19.78 -14.02 4.70
N ALA A 59 -19.10 -14.99 5.34
CA ALA A 59 -18.11 -15.85 4.68
C ALA A 59 -18.82 -17.00 3.92
N ALA A 60 -19.63 -16.63 2.93
CA ALA A 60 -20.46 -17.54 2.14
C ALA A 60 -20.83 -16.89 0.79
N ASN A 61 -21.35 -17.69 -0.14
CA ASN A 61 -21.89 -17.22 -1.43
C ASN A 61 -20.84 -16.54 -2.33
N THR A 62 -19.57 -16.93 -2.16
CA THR A 62 -18.49 -16.58 -3.08
C THR A 62 -17.88 -17.87 -3.61
N PRO A 63 -17.19 -17.84 -4.78
CA PRO A 63 -16.54 -19.02 -5.31
C PRO A 63 -15.64 -19.72 -4.28
N GLN A 64 -14.93 -18.95 -3.44
CA GLN A 64 -14.01 -19.45 -2.44
C GLN A 64 -14.68 -20.33 -1.38
N TYR A 65 -15.90 -20.00 -0.95
CA TYR A 65 -16.60 -20.75 0.08
C TYR A 65 -17.50 -21.87 -0.48
N ASP A 66 -17.79 -21.83 -1.77
CA ASP A 66 -18.83 -22.68 -2.37
C ASP A 66 -18.26 -23.76 -3.29
N ARG A 67 -17.17 -23.48 -4.02
CA ARG A 67 -16.64 -24.41 -5.04
C ARG A 67 -15.12 -24.38 -5.25
N GLN A 68 -14.43 -23.30 -4.86
CA GLN A 68 -12.99 -23.08 -4.99
C GLN A 68 -12.38 -22.92 -3.59
N LEU A 69 -12.49 -23.97 -2.78
CA LEU A 69 -12.16 -23.98 -1.34
C LEU A 69 -10.68 -23.76 -1.01
N TYR A 70 -9.84 -23.56 -2.02
CA TYR A 70 -8.42 -23.31 -1.89
C TYR A 70 -7.98 -22.17 -2.81
N GLY A 71 -7.22 -21.23 -2.26
CA GLY A 71 -6.53 -20.16 -2.99
C GLY A 71 -5.05 -20.11 -2.64
N ALA A 72 -4.21 -19.69 -3.58
CA ALA A 72 -2.78 -19.52 -3.36
C ALA A 72 -2.19 -18.36 -4.15
N GLU A 73 -1.20 -17.71 -3.55
CA GLU A 73 -0.43 -16.64 -4.16
C GLU A 73 1.06 -16.87 -3.91
N SER A 74 1.89 -16.75 -4.92
CA SER A 74 3.34 -16.93 -4.80
C SER A 74 4.11 -15.94 -5.65
N TRP A 75 5.19 -15.42 -5.09
CA TRP A 75 6.15 -14.52 -5.73
C TRP A 75 7.56 -15.07 -5.51
N LEU A 76 8.17 -15.58 -6.58
CA LEU A 76 9.56 -16.02 -6.60
C LEU A 76 10.42 -14.96 -7.26
N ASN A 77 11.28 -14.31 -6.49
CA ASN A 77 12.23 -13.31 -6.94
C ASN A 77 13.60 -13.96 -7.12
N LEU A 78 14.24 -13.69 -8.24
CA LEU A 78 15.60 -14.09 -8.56
C LEU A 78 16.38 -12.85 -9.01
N GLN A 79 17.58 -12.69 -8.47
CA GLN A 79 18.49 -11.61 -8.79
C GLN A 79 19.84 -12.20 -9.18
N TYR A 80 20.42 -11.63 -10.23
CA TYR A 80 21.74 -12.00 -10.71
C TYR A 80 22.56 -10.74 -10.97
N SER A 81 23.74 -10.66 -10.36
CA SER A 81 24.69 -9.57 -10.57
C SER A 81 25.98 -10.12 -11.15
N ASN A 82 26.38 -9.63 -12.33
CA ASN A 82 27.66 -9.97 -12.96
C ASN A 82 28.09 -8.88 -13.95
N TRP A 83 29.40 -8.66 -14.10
CA TRP A 83 29.98 -7.67 -15.04
C TRP A 83 29.40 -6.24 -14.95
N GLY A 84 28.99 -5.85 -13.73
CA GLY A 84 28.34 -4.57 -13.45
C GLY A 84 26.88 -4.46 -13.93
N PHE A 85 26.31 -5.55 -14.46
CA PHE A 85 24.88 -5.67 -14.72
C PHE A 85 24.17 -6.30 -13.53
N ASP A 86 23.00 -5.75 -13.19
CA ASP A 86 22.03 -6.43 -12.34
C ASP A 86 20.83 -6.83 -13.19
N PHE A 87 20.45 -8.09 -13.06
CA PHE A 87 19.26 -8.69 -13.64
C PHE A 87 18.31 -9.07 -12.51
N GLY A 88 17.04 -8.74 -12.68
CA GLY A 88 15.97 -9.19 -11.80
C GLY A 88 14.92 -9.94 -12.60
N LEU A 89 14.36 -11.00 -12.01
CA LEU A 89 13.21 -11.71 -12.52
C LEU A 89 12.30 -12.07 -11.34
N ARG A 90 10.99 -11.86 -11.49
CA ARG A 90 9.97 -12.29 -10.55
C ARG A 90 8.91 -13.10 -11.29
N PHE A 91 8.69 -14.33 -10.83
CA PHE A 91 7.58 -15.16 -11.27
C PHE A 91 6.44 -15.07 -10.25
N ASP A 92 5.26 -14.75 -10.75
CA ASP A 92 4.04 -14.57 -9.97
C ASP A 92 3.09 -15.72 -10.31
N LEU A 93 2.48 -16.32 -9.30
CA LEU A 93 1.44 -17.35 -9.44
C LEU A 93 0.26 -17.01 -8.54
N LEU A 94 -0.92 -16.96 -9.13
CA LEU A 94 -2.18 -16.68 -8.46
C LEU A 94 -3.15 -17.80 -8.85
N ASN A 95 -3.60 -18.58 -7.88
CA ASN A 95 -4.53 -19.69 -8.08
C ASN A 95 -5.76 -19.44 -7.21
N ASN A 96 -6.92 -19.24 -7.83
CA ASN A 96 -8.18 -18.91 -7.15
C ASN A 96 -8.02 -17.77 -6.11
N SER A 97 -7.12 -16.82 -6.38
CA SER A 97 -6.81 -15.74 -5.44
C SER A 97 -7.99 -14.78 -5.33
N ASN A 98 -8.30 -14.37 -4.11
CA ASN A 98 -9.31 -13.35 -3.81
C ASN A 98 -8.68 -11.95 -3.60
N LEU A 99 -7.38 -11.77 -3.86
CA LEU A 99 -6.72 -10.48 -3.64
C LEU A 99 -7.12 -9.42 -4.67
N LEU A 100 -7.26 -9.79 -5.95
CA LEU A 100 -7.63 -8.82 -7.00
C LEU A 100 -9.08 -8.36 -6.86
N ASN A 101 -9.98 -9.33 -6.66
CA ASN A 101 -11.41 -9.12 -6.50
C ASN A 101 -11.87 -9.97 -5.32
N PRO A 102 -12.25 -9.37 -4.18
CA PRO A 102 -12.61 -10.14 -2.99
C PRO A 102 -13.88 -10.99 -3.12
N THR A 103 -14.74 -10.71 -4.10
CA THR A 103 -15.99 -11.48 -4.35
C THR A 103 -15.84 -12.52 -5.45
N GLY A 104 -14.71 -12.52 -6.16
CA GLY A 104 -14.42 -13.42 -7.27
C GLY A 104 -13.08 -14.12 -7.09
N SER A 105 -12.76 -15.03 -8.01
CA SER A 105 -11.47 -15.71 -8.02
C SER A 105 -10.66 -15.27 -9.22
N TYR A 106 -9.38 -15.00 -8.99
CA TYR A 106 -8.42 -14.69 -10.04
C TYR A 106 -7.37 -15.79 -10.12
N THR A 107 -7.19 -16.34 -11.32
CA THR A 107 -6.16 -17.35 -11.61
C THR A 107 -5.33 -16.89 -12.79
N ALA A 108 -4.04 -16.74 -12.58
CA ALA A 108 -3.06 -16.39 -13.60
C ALA A 108 -1.64 -16.61 -13.08
N GLU A 109 -0.71 -16.88 -13.99
CA GLU A 109 0.70 -17.08 -13.70
C GLU A 109 1.58 -16.50 -14.80
N GLY A 110 2.78 -16.05 -14.44
CA GLY A 110 3.70 -15.50 -15.42
C GLY A 110 4.84 -14.70 -14.83
N ILE A 111 5.55 -13.98 -15.69
CA ILE A 111 6.60 -13.06 -15.29
C ILE A 111 5.94 -11.79 -14.76
N GLY A 112 5.91 -11.64 -13.44
CA GLY A 112 5.42 -10.44 -12.80
C GLY A 112 6.39 -9.26 -12.89
N ASN A 113 7.68 -9.53 -12.89
CA ASN A 113 8.68 -8.48 -12.97
C ASN A 113 9.93 -8.98 -13.68
N TRP A 114 10.57 -8.11 -14.44
CA TRP A 114 11.93 -8.30 -14.91
C TRP A 114 12.59 -6.95 -15.12
N PHE A 115 13.89 -6.88 -14.88
CA PHE A 115 14.67 -5.70 -15.24
C PHE A 115 16.11 -6.08 -15.57
N VAL A 116 16.74 -5.21 -16.37
CA VAL A 116 18.18 -5.18 -16.56
C VAL A 116 18.63 -3.76 -16.24
N ARG A 117 19.63 -3.61 -15.38
CA ARG A 117 20.22 -2.31 -15.07
C ARG A 117 21.73 -2.36 -15.03
N LYS A 118 22.36 -1.23 -15.36
CA LYS A 118 23.81 -1.05 -15.28
C LYS A 118 24.13 0.40 -14.95
N LYS A 119 25.15 0.61 -14.12
CA LYS A 119 25.78 1.91 -13.91
C LYS A 119 27.11 1.97 -14.65
N LEU A 120 27.25 2.95 -15.53
CA LEU A 120 28.41 3.26 -16.34
C LEU A 120 28.96 4.61 -15.87
N ASP A 121 29.89 4.58 -14.92
CA ASP A 121 30.41 5.80 -14.28
C ASP A 121 29.25 6.69 -13.77
N LYS A 122 28.99 7.84 -14.40
CA LYS A 122 27.90 8.76 -14.05
C LYS A 122 26.52 8.38 -14.62
N LEU A 123 26.46 7.50 -15.61
CA LEU A 123 25.22 7.14 -16.32
C LEU A 123 24.64 5.82 -15.81
N GLY A 124 23.46 5.85 -15.19
CA GLY A 124 22.64 4.68 -14.91
C GLY A 124 21.63 4.43 -16.02
N ILE A 125 21.50 3.16 -16.42
CA ILE A 125 20.54 2.70 -17.44
C ILE A 125 19.75 1.55 -16.84
N GLN A 126 18.42 1.58 -16.97
CA GLN A 126 17.53 0.49 -16.60
C GLN A 126 16.45 0.28 -17.67
N ALA A 127 16.25 -0.97 -18.08
CA ALA A 127 15.18 -1.39 -18.97
C ALA A 127 14.35 -2.50 -18.32
N GLY A 128 13.06 -2.55 -18.65
CA GLY A 128 12.10 -3.49 -18.07
C GLY A 128 11.15 -2.80 -17.10
N TYR A 129 10.76 -3.49 -16.05
CA TYR A 129 9.88 -2.94 -15.01
C TYR A 129 10.65 -2.00 -14.08
N ILE A 130 10.10 -0.81 -13.89
CA ILE A 130 10.70 0.28 -13.14
C ILE A 130 9.79 0.58 -11.95
N TYR A 131 10.35 0.42 -10.75
CA TYR A 131 9.83 1.00 -9.53
C TYR A 131 10.62 2.27 -9.23
N ASP A 132 9.92 3.40 -9.13
CA ASP A 132 10.53 4.70 -8.86
C ASP A 132 9.49 5.69 -8.32
N GLN A 133 9.97 6.79 -7.76
CA GLN A 133 9.18 7.85 -7.16
C GLN A 133 9.85 9.22 -7.38
N ILE A 134 9.04 10.26 -7.51
CA ILE A 134 9.49 11.66 -7.49
C ILE A 134 8.92 12.34 -6.23
N GLY A 135 9.78 13.02 -5.47
CA GLY A 135 9.38 13.66 -4.21
C GLY A 135 8.77 12.66 -3.22
N SER A 136 7.65 13.01 -2.60
CA SER A 136 6.85 12.11 -1.75
C SER A 136 5.94 11.15 -2.55
N GLY A 137 5.94 11.23 -3.88
CA GLY A 137 5.12 10.43 -4.77
C GLY A 137 3.84 11.11 -5.26
N ILE A 138 3.63 12.38 -4.88
CA ILE A 138 2.43 13.16 -5.22
C ILE A 138 2.21 13.24 -6.73
N ILE A 139 3.26 13.31 -7.54
CA ILE A 139 3.11 13.35 -9.02
C ILE A 139 3.38 12.00 -9.69
N PHE A 140 4.16 11.12 -9.06
CA PHE A 140 4.47 9.79 -9.58
C PHE A 140 5.03 8.86 -8.50
N ARG A 141 4.42 7.67 -8.39
CA ARG A 141 4.95 6.56 -7.61
C ARG A 141 4.61 5.22 -8.26
N ALA A 142 5.64 4.48 -8.64
CA ALA A 142 5.53 3.08 -9.05
C ALA A 142 6.08 2.18 -7.94
N TYR A 143 5.24 1.32 -7.38
CA TYR A 143 5.50 0.48 -6.21
C TYR A 143 4.70 -0.84 -6.25
N GLU A 144 5.05 -1.75 -5.35
CA GLU A 144 4.40 -3.05 -5.18
C GLU A 144 3.89 -3.18 -3.74
N GLU A 145 2.61 -3.47 -3.57
CA GLU A 145 1.96 -3.86 -2.30
C GLU A 145 1.18 -5.16 -2.49
N ARG A 146 1.86 -6.28 -2.21
CA ARG A 146 1.33 -7.65 -2.39
C ARG A 146 0.02 -7.92 -1.63
N PRO A 147 -0.17 -7.49 -0.37
CA PRO A 147 -1.43 -7.74 0.34
C PRO A 147 -2.67 -7.16 -0.36
N GLN A 148 -2.49 -6.09 -1.13
CA GLN A 148 -3.55 -5.47 -1.92
C GLN A 148 -3.51 -5.86 -3.40
N LEU A 149 -2.55 -6.70 -3.81
CA LEU A 149 -2.21 -7.01 -5.21
C LEU A 149 -2.04 -5.75 -6.08
N LEU A 150 -1.49 -4.70 -5.47
CA LEU A 150 -1.12 -3.48 -6.18
C LEU A 150 0.30 -3.65 -6.70
N ASP A 151 0.46 -3.59 -8.01
CA ASP A 151 1.75 -3.56 -8.66
C ASP A 151 1.63 -2.70 -9.91
N ASN A 152 2.06 -1.46 -9.77
CA ASN A 152 1.88 -0.43 -10.77
C ASN A 152 3.24 -0.03 -11.40
N ALA A 153 4.18 -0.97 -11.44
CA ALA A 153 5.47 -0.84 -12.11
C ALA A 153 5.33 -0.25 -13.53
N LEU A 154 6.30 0.57 -13.92
CA LEU A 154 6.36 1.10 -15.28
C LEU A 154 7.25 0.21 -16.14
N ILE A 155 6.72 -0.46 -17.15
CA ILE A 155 7.53 -1.19 -18.14
C ILE A 155 8.05 -0.23 -19.21
N GLY A 156 9.37 -0.06 -19.29
CA GLY A 156 10.00 0.86 -20.23
C GLY A 156 11.50 1.07 -19.99
N LEU A 157 11.94 2.32 -20.17
CA LEU A 157 13.34 2.73 -20.05
C LEU A 157 13.48 3.84 -18.99
N LYS A 158 14.51 3.73 -18.15
CA LYS A 158 14.93 4.76 -17.21
C LYS A 158 16.42 5.07 -17.41
N LEU A 159 16.75 6.35 -17.42
CA LEU A 159 18.10 6.88 -17.42
C LEU A 159 18.30 7.75 -16.18
N SER A 160 19.46 7.64 -15.54
CA SER A 160 19.89 8.54 -14.47
C SER A 160 21.29 9.04 -14.77
N TYR A 161 21.57 10.32 -14.53
CA TYR A 161 22.89 10.88 -14.76
C TYR A 161 23.33 11.75 -13.58
N ASP A 162 24.51 11.46 -13.05
CA ASP A 162 25.13 12.21 -11.96
C ASP A 162 25.81 13.47 -12.54
N LEU A 163 25.11 14.61 -12.53
CA LEU A 163 25.60 15.90 -13.05
C LEU A 163 26.81 16.40 -12.24
N ALA A 164 26.73 16.23 -10.92
CA ALA A 164 27.76 16.53 -9.93
C ALA A 164 27.61 15.55 -8.74
N PRO A 165 28.55 15.52 -7.77
CA PRO A 165 28.44 14.62 -6.62
C PRO A 165 27.11 14.73 -5.85
N ASP A 166 26.54 15.93 -5.82
CA ASP A 166 25.32 16.27 -5.07
C ASP A 166 24.10 16.52 -5.97
N TRP A 167 24.19 16.28 -7.29
CA TRP A 167 23.11 16.58 -8.23
C TRP A 167 22.91 15.45 -9.23
N GLN A 168 21.68 14.96 -9.31
CA GLN A 168 21.28 13.90 -10.22
C GLN A 168 20.06 14.31 -11.04
N ILE A 169 20.08 13.95 -12.33
CA ILE A 169 18.91 14.04 -13.20
C ILE A 169 18.45 12.62 -13.55
N ARG A 170 17.13 12.40 -13.54
CA ARG A 170 16.52 11.12 -13.90
C ARG A 170 15.43 11.36 -14.92
N ALA A 171 15.38 10.52 -15.95
CA ALA A 171 14.34 10.52 -16.96
C ALA A 171 13.81 9.10 -17.15
N PHE A 172 12.50 8.95 -17.34
CA PHE A 172 11.91 7.66 -17.63
C PHE A 172 10.74 7.77 -18.60
N THR A 173 10.47 6.68 -19.30
CA THR A 173 9.26 6.51 -20.09
C THR A 173 8.84 5.05 -20.13
N GLY A 174 7.53 4.81 -20.19
CA GLY A 174 6.99 3.47 -20.31
C GLY A 174 5.48 3.45 -20.22
N ARG A 175 4.95 2.26 -19.94
CA ARG A 175 3.53 2.03 -19.72
C ARG A 175 3.34 1.33 -18.38
N GLN A 176 2.24 1.63 -17.69
CA GLN A 176 1.99 1.05 -16.37
C GLN A 176 1.49 -0.39 -16.50
N LYS A 177 2.01 -1.26 -15.63
CA LYS A 177 1.56 -2.65 -15.46
C LYS A 177 0.10 -2.72 -14.98
N GLN A 178 -0.63 -3.73 -15.45
CA GLN A 178 -1.97 -4.10 -14.99
C GLN A 178 -2.01 -5.62 -14.78
N GLN A 179 -1.59 -6.10 -13.59
CA GLN A 179 -1.37 -7.53 -13.36
C GLN A 179 -0.43 -8.09 -14.44
N PHE A 180 -0.82 -9.09 -15.24
CA PHE A 180 0.01 -9.61 -16.33
C PHE A 180 -0.14 -8.86 -17.66
N ASP A 181 -1.03 -7.86 -17.71
CA ASP A 181 -1.27 -6.97 -18.84
C ASP A 181 -0.61 -5.59 -18.63
N ILE A 182 -0.81 -4.69 -19.60
CA ILE A 182 -0.19 -3.36 -19.63
C ILE A 182 -1.24 -2.32 -20.08
N TYR A 183 -1.37 -1.22 -19.34
CA TYR A 183 -2.17 -0.07 -19.75
C TYR A 183 -1.58 0.56 -21.02
N ARG A 184 -2.43 1.01 -21.93
CA ARG A 184 -1.98 1.54 -23.23
C ARG A 184 -1.38 2.94 -23.13
N SER A 185 -1.84 3.74 -22.17
CA SER A 185 -1.35 5.11 -21.94
C SER A 185 0.15 5.15 -21.68
N VAL A 186 0.81 6.11 -22.29
CA VAL A 186 2.26 6.31 -22.16
C VAL A 186 2.53 7.32 -21.06
N ILE A 187 3.47 6.98 -20.17
CA ILE A 187 3.90 7.84 -19.07
C ILE A 187 5.36 8.22 -19.31
N ARG A 188 5.69 9.47 -19.01
CA ARG A 188 7.04 10.05 -19.13
C ARG A 188 7.31 10.88 -17.89
N GLY A 189 8.54 10.87 -17.41
CA GLY A 189 8.92 11.70 -16.28
C GLY A 189 10.35 12.18 -16.37
N LEU A 190 10.59 13.33 -15.76
CA LEU A 190 11.90 13.92 -15.56
C LEU A 190 11.96 14.42 -14.10
N SER A 191 13.03 14.11 -13.38
CA SER A 191 13.31 14.70 -12.08
C SER A 191 14.76 15.19 -11.99
N VAL A 192 14.96 16.25 -11.23
CA VAL A 192 16.27 16.72 -10.80
C VAL A 192 16.25 16.74 -9.29
N ASP A 193 17.21 16.05 -8.69
CA ASP A 193 17.36 15.89 -7.25
C ASP A 193 18.74 16.45 -6.87
N GLY A 194 18.77 17.37 -5.92
CA GLY A 194 19.97 18.07 -5.48
C GLY A 194 20.20 17.95 -3.98
N PHE A 195 21.45 18.15 -3.55
CA PHE A 195 21.84 18.29 -2.17
C PHE A 195 22.78 19.48 -2.00
N ILE A 196 22.56 20.26 -0.95
CA ILE A 196 23.33 21.47 -0.62
C ILE A 196 23.58 21.44 0.88
N ALA A 197 24.82 21.63 1.31
CA ALA A 197 25.16 21.72 2.73
C ALA A 197 26.10 22.90 2.99
N SER A 198 26.11 23.40 4.23
CA SER A 198 27.09 24.42 4.66
C SER A 198 28.53 23.90 4.49
N LYS A 199 29.43 24.73 3.97
CA LYS A 199 30.83 24.38 3.66
C LYS A 199 31.77 24.31 4.88
N SER A 200 31.23 24.23 6.10
CA SER A 200 32.00 24.12 7.35
C SER A 200 32.24 22.64 7.72
N GLN A 201 33.32 22.35 8.46
CA GLN A 201 33.62 21.01 8.98
C GLN A 201 32.46 20.42 9.81
N GLU A 202 31.62 21.28 10.40
CA GLU A 202 30.34 20.93 11.00
C GLU A 202 29.24 21.67 10.22
N ALA A 203 28.63 21.01 9.23
CA ALA A 203 27.52 21.60 8.50
C ALA A 203 26.31 21.77 9.43
N TRP A 204 26.00 23.01 9.82
CA TRP A 204 24.88 23.30 10.74
C TRP A 204 23.50 23.22 10.06
N TRP A 205 23.47 23.24 8.72
CA TRP A 205 22.29 22.97 7.91
C TRP A 205 22.63 22.28 6.59
N SER A 206 21.63 21.58 6.04
CA SER A 206 21.60 21.06 4.68
C SER A 206 20.21 21.21 4.07
N ALA A 207 20.14 21.24 2.75
CA ALA A 207 18.91 21.24 1.97
C ALA A 207 18.99 20.18 0.86
N ALA A 208 17.88 19.51 0.59
CA ALA A 208 17.73 18.58 -0.51
C ALA A 208 16.61 19.05 -1.44
N PRO A 209 16.86 20.07 -2.29
CA PRO A 209 15.87 20.56 -3.23
C PRO A 209 15.70 19.58 -4.40
N GLY A 210 14.50 19.51 -4.94
CA GLY A 210 14.22 18.77 -6.14
C GLY A 210 13.03 19.32 -6.90
N PHE A 211 13.00 18.97 -8.18
CA PHE A 211 11.93 19.31 -9.10
C PHE A 211 11.61 18.11 -9.96
N GLY A 212 10.34 17.91 -10.27
CA GLY A 212 9.95 16.90 -11.25
C GLY A 212 8.75 17.27 -12.07
N ILE A 213 8.66 16.64 -13.23
CA ILE A 213 7.55 16.72 -14.16
C ILE A 213 7.20 15.32 -14.62
N VAL A 214 5.90 15.03 -14.67
CA VAL A 214 5.35 13.78 -15.16
C VAL A 214 4.29 14.11 -16.20
N SER A 215 4.33 13.41 -17.32
CA SER A 215 3.35 13.51 -18.39
C SER A 215 2.71 12.16 -18.64
N ARG A 216 1.40 12.20 -18.91
CA ARG A 216 0.60 11.06 -19.31
C ARG A 216 -0.07 11.37 -20.65
N THR A 217 0.03 10.46 -21.61
CA THR A 217 -0.63 10.53 -22.92
C THR A 217 -1.64 9.37 -23.06
N LEU A 218 -2.89 9.69 -23.40
CA LEU A 218 -3.95 8.68 -23.53
C LEU A 218 -3.77 7.93 -24.84
N ASP A 219 -4.22 6.68 -24.89
CA ASP A 219 -4.40 5.99 -26.15
C ASP A 219 -5.77 6.30 -26.77
N ASP A 220 -5.92 6.07 -28.06
CA ASP A 220 -7.13 6.40 -28.81
C ASP A 220 -8.38 5.67 -28.30
N LEU A 221 -8.25 4.43 -27.82
CA LEU A 221 -9.41 3.71 -27.28
C LEU A 221 -9.93 4.38 -26.00
N SER A 222 -9.04 4.74 -25.08
CA SER A 222 -9.40 5.45 -23.85
C SER A 222 -9.97 6.84 -24.14
N MET A 223 -9.43 7.53 -25.15
CA MET A 223 -9.96 8.82 -25.59
C MET A 223 -11.35 8.69 -26.21
N ASN A 224 -11.55 7.74 -27.13
CA ASN A 224 -12.84 7.52 -27.79
C ASN A 224 -13.94 7.16 -26.79
N ASN A 225 -13.63 6.32 -25.79
CA ASN A 225 -14.57 5.99 -24.72
C ASN A 225 -14.92 7.23 -23.88
N LEU A 226 -13.94 8.09 -23.56
CA LEU A 226 -14.18 9.33 -22.84
C LEU A 226 -15.08 10.27 -23.64
N VAL A 227 -14.78 10.49 -24.93
CA VAL A 227 -15.59 11.33 -25.82
C VAL A 227 -17.00 10.78 -25.96
N ALA A 228 -17.17 9.46 -26.08
CA ALA A 228 -18.48 8.84 -26.14
C ALA A 228 -19.32 9.12 -24.88
N THR A 229 -18.72 9.05 -23.68
CA THR A 229 -19.40 9.43 -22.43
C THR A 229 -19.69 10.93 -22.37
N LEU A 230 -18.75 11.79 -22.75
CA LEU A 230 -18.95 13.24 -22.71
C LEU A 230 -20.05 13.71 -23.68
N ASN A 231 -20.27 12.99 -24.78
CA ASN A 231 -21.38 13.26 -25.71
C ASN A 231 -22.76 12.93 -25.12
N THR A 232 -22.84 12.17 -24.02
CA THR A 232 -24.12 11.94 -23.32
C THR A 232 -24.40 13.00 -22.25
N TYR A 233 -23.47 13.92 -22.00
CA TYR A 233 -23.65 14.96 -20.99
C TYR A 233 -24.45 16.14 -21.56
N SER A 234 -25.22 16.80 -20.68
CA SER A 234 -25.80 18.11 -20.99
C SER A 234 -24.70 19.11 -21.38
N PRO A 235 -24.98 20.07 -22.29
CA PRO A 235 -23.97 21.02 -22.78
C PRO A 235 -23.22 21.80 -21.68
N GLU A 236 -23.86 22.01 -20.53
CA GLU A 236 -23.27 22.66 -19.35
C GLU A 236 -22.16 21.84 -18.65
N TYR A 237 -22.18 20.52 -18.79
CA TYR A 237 -21.22 19.60 -18.16
C TYR A 237 -20.24 18.98 -19.16
N ALA A 238 -20.53 19.06 -20.46
CA ALA A 238 -19.65 18.59 -21.51
C ALA A 238 -18.39 19.48 -21.62
N PHE A 239 -17.26 18.87 -21.96
CA PHE A 239 -16.01 19.59 -22.24
C PHE A 239 -15.18 18.83 -23.27
N VAL A 240 -14.21 19.51 -23.89
CA VAL A 240 -13.29 18.88 -24.84
C VAL A 240 -12.12 18.23 -24.06
N PRO A 241 -11.99 16.89 -24.05
CA PRO A 241 -10.89 16.23 -23.35
C PRO A 241 -9.57 16.40 -24.10
N LYS A 242 -8.44 16.26 -23.37
CA LYS A 242 -7.09 16.35 -23.93
C LYS A 242 -6.34 15.03 -23.80
N TYR A 243 -5.57 14.68 -24.81
CA TYR A 243 -4.72 13.49 -24.77
C TYR A 243 -3.65 13.55 -23.68
N ASN A 244 -3.06 14.72 -23.47
CA ASN A 244 -1.90 14.92 -22.60
C ASN A 244 -2.29 15.65 -21.32
N ALA A 245 -1.82 15.12 -20.20
CA ALA A 245 -1.85 15.77 -18.90
C ALA A 245 -0.43 15.85 -18.33
N TYR A 246 -0.18 16.89 -17.55
CA TYR A 246 1.13 17.18 -16.96
C TYR A 246 0.97 17.47 -15.47
N ALA A 247 1.85 16.90 -14.67
CA ALA A 247 1.98 17.16 -13.25
C ALA A 247 3.41 17.65 -12.96
N PHE A 248 3.53 18.69 -12.15
CA PHE A 248 4.79 19.32 -11.75
C PHE A 248 4.89 19.28 -10.24
N SER A 249 6.08 19.07 -9.70
CA SER A 249 6.34 19.14 -8.26
C SER A 249 7.66 19.84 -7.99
N PHE A 250 7.66 20.71 -6.99
CA PHE A 250 8.86 21.21 -6.34
C PHE A 250 8.85 20.75 -4.89
N PHE A 251 9.96 20.20 -4.42
CA PHE A 251 10.10 19.73 -3.05
C PHE A 251 11.46 20.08 -2.48
N ASN A 252 11.53 20.21 -1.16
CA ASN A 252 12.78 20.45 -0.46
C ASN A 252 12.72 19.87 0.95
N THR A 253 13.80 19.20 1.36
CA THR A 253 14.04 18.88 2.78
C THR A 253 15.12 19.80 3.32
N LEU A 254 14.79 20.69 4.25
CA LEU A 254 15.76 21.47 5.02
C LEU A 254 16.05 20.75 6.34
N SER A 255 17.30 20.47 6.66
CA SER A 255 17.72 19.92 7.95
C SER A 255 18.67 20.89 8.64
N ALA A 256 18.41 21.23 9.90
CA ALA A 256 19.25 22.11 10.70
C ALA A 256 19.27 21.65 12.17
N GLY A 257 20.40 21.08 12.59
CA GLY A 257 20.53 20.47 13.92
C GLY A 257 19.47 19.37 14.15
N GLY A 258 18.62 19.55 15.17
CA GLY A 258 17.52 18.63 15.46
C GLY A 258 16.25 18.85 14.65
N LEU A 259 16.19 19.89 13.81
CA LEU A 259 15.02 20.24 13.00
C LEU A 259 15.16 19.66 11.58
N SER A 260 14.07 19.12 11.04
CA SER A 260 13.93 18.73 9.64
C SER A 260 12.59 19.21 9.11
N TRP A 261 12.58 19.96 8.02
CA TRP A 261 11.38 20.48 7.39
C TRP A 261 11.32 20.03 5.93
N TYR A 262 10.35 19.18 5.62
CA TYR A 262 9.99 18.81 4.26
C TYR A 262 8.83 19.67 3.78
N VAL A 263 8.91 20.20 2.56
CA VAL A 263 7.80 20.87 1.87
C VAL A 263 7.76 20.41 0.42
N GLU A 264 6.56 20.13 -0.09
CA GLU A 264 6.30 19.78 -1.48
C GLU A 264 5.04 20.53 -1.96
N GLY A 265 5.17 21.19 -3.11
CA GLY A 265 4.07 21.82 -3.82
C GLY A 265 3.94 21.21 -5.21
N ALA A 266 2.77 20.68 -5.53
CA ALA A 266 2.48 20.06 -6.82
C ALA A 266 1.30 20.73 -7.53
N TYR A 267 1.43 20.84 -8.85
CA TYR A 267 0.40 21.36 -9.74
C TYR A 267 0.15 20.38 -10.88
N LYS A 268 -1.12 20.17 -11.22
CA LYS A 268 -1.56 19.33 -12.31
C LYS A 268 -2.42 20.13 -13.28
N THR A 269 -2.10 20.03 -14.57
CA THR A 269 -2.89 20.68 -15.62
C THR A 269 -4.31 20.12 -15.67
N LYS A 270 -5.24 20.90 -16.22
CA LYS A 270 -6.61 20.44 -16.49
C LYS A 270 -6.61 19.14 -17.31
N GLU A 271 -7.25 18.12 -16.77
CA GLU A 271 -7.52 16.87 -17.47
C GLU A 271 -8.87 16.29 -17.04
N ALA A 272 -9.39 15.34 -17.82
CA ALA A 272 -10.55 14.57 -17.42
C ALA A 272 -10.21 13.65 -16.25
N ALA A 273 -10.94 13.78 -15.14
CA ALA A 273 -10.90 12.88 -14.01
C ALA A 273 -12.33 12.52 -13.60
N ASN A 274 -12.55 11.30 -13.13
CA ASN A 274 -13.84 10.90 -12.57
C ASN A 274 -13.98 11.46 -11.15
N ASP A 275 -15.09 12.13 -10.89
CA ASP A 275 -15.50 12.62 -9.59
C ASP A 275 -16.77 11.85 -9.21
N ALA A 276 -16.66 11.02 -8.16
CA ALA A 276 -17.75 10.14 -7.69
C ALA A 276 -18.85 10.90 -6.93
N PHE A 277 -18.58 12.15 -6.56
CA PHE A 277 -19.48 13.00 -5.79
C PHE A 277 -19.86 14.26 -6.57
N ALA A 278 -19.77 14.20 -7.91
CA ALA A 278 -20.09 15.34 -8.74
C ALA A 278 -21.60 15.62 -8.77
N GLU A 279 -21.98 16.84 -8.42
CA GLU A 279 -23.36 17.32 -8.51
C GLU A 279 -23.75 17.62 -9.96
N THR A 280 -24.87 17.02 -10.39
CA THR A 280 -25.49 17.17 -11.71
C THR A 280 -26.94 17.60 -11.54
N VAL A 281 -27.31 18.76 -12.06
CA VAL A 281 -28.66 19.30 -11.98
C VAL A 281 -29.43 18.89 -13.24
N ILE A 282 -30.54 18.18 -13.08
CA ILE A 282 -31.42 17.77 -14.18
C ILE A 282 -32.84 18.21 -13.83
N GLY A 283 -33.39 19.16 -14.60
CA GLY A 283 -34.78 19.59 -14.41
C GLY A 283 -35.09 20.26 -13.07
N GLY A 284 -34.07 20.74 -12.35
CA GLY A 284 -34.19 21.34 -11.01
C GLY A 284 -33.82 20.38 -9.86
N ASP A 285 -33.63 19.09 -10.14
CA ASP A 285 -33.17 18.10 -9.16
C ASP A 285 -31.64 17.95 -9.21
N THR A 286 -30.98 17.98 -8.05
CA THR A 286 -29.54 17.72 -7.92
C THR A 286 -29.29 16.24 -7.68
N ILE A 287 -28.55 15.61 -8.58
CA ILE A 287 -28.10 14.22 -8.50
C ILE A 287 -26.60 14.22 -8.21
N ILE A 288 -26.18 13.48 -7.18
CA ILE A 288 -24.76 13.27 -6.86
C ILE A 288 -24.34 11.92 -7.42
N GLY A 289 -23.24 11.89 -8.18
CA GLY A 289 -22.69 10.62 -8.66
C GLY A 289 -21.52 10.78 -9.63
N ASP A 290 -21.09 9.65 -10.19
CA ASP A 290 -19.96 9.55 -11.10
C ASP A 290 -20.10 10.47 -12.32
N ARG A 291 -19.23 11.48 -12.41
CA ARG A 291 -19.13 12.34 -13.62
C ARG A 291 -17.68 12.69 -13.91
N PHE A 292 -17.32 12.79 -15.19
CA PHE A 292 -16.05 13.36 -15.58
C PHE A 292 -16.03 14.88 -15.37
N VAL A 293 -14.98 15.37 -14.74
CA VAL A 293 -14.71 16.80 -14.54
C VAL A 293 -13.37 17.17 -15.18
N ASN A 294 -13.21 18.44 -15.57
CA ASN A 294 -12.00 18.96 -16.22
C ASN A 294 -11.42 20.14 -15.44
N LYS A 295 -10.80 19.83 -14.30
CA LYS A 295 -10.26 20.83 -13.36
C LYS A 295 -8.74 20.68 -13.23
N PRO A 296 -8.01 21.78 -12.99
CA PRO A 296 -6.61 21.69 -12.60
C PRO A 296 -6.52 21.17 -11.16
N GLY A 297 -5.39 20.56 -10.80
CA GLY A 297 -5.17 20.00 -9.46
C GLY A 297 -4.03 20.69 -8.73
N THR A 298 -4.13 20.81 -7.41
CA THR A 298 -3.01 21.24 -6.55
C THR A 298 -2.87 20.37 -5.32
N VAL A 299 -1.64 20.14 -4.89
CA VAL A 299 -1.33 19.56 -3.58
C VAL A 299 -0.24 20.38 -2.92
N VAL A 300 -0.41 20.69 -1.65
CA VAL A 300 0.66 21.20 -0.79
C VAL A 300 0.79 20.23 0.37
N TYR A 301 2.00 19.69 0.58
CA TYR A 301 2.32 18.80 1.69
C TYR A 301 3.55 19.32 2.41
N SER A 302 3.51 19.35 3.73
CA SER A 302 4.62 19.80 4.54
C SER A 302 4.70 18.99 5.84
N THR A 303 5.92 18.58 6.19
CA THR A 303 6.23 17.87 7.42
C THR A 303 7.34 18.59 8.16
N LEU A 304 7.07 19.01 9.39
CA LEU A 304 8.03 19.61 10.30
C LEU A 304 8.33 18.63 11.43
N SER A 305 9.56 18.13 11.47
CA SER A 305 10.03 17.20 12.48
C SER A 305 11.12 17.84 13.33
N TYR A 306 11.03 17.65 14.65
CA TYR A 306 12.07 18.04 15.59
C TYR A 306 12.44 16.85 16.47
N ALA A 307 13.72 16.49 16.49
CA ALA A 307 14.23 15.35 17.24
C ALA A 307 15.46 15.74 18.08
N ARG A 308 15.41 15.35 19.35
CA ARG A 308 16.53 15.35 20.31
C ARG A 308 16.49 14.05 21.11
N PRO A 309 17.56 13.71 21.85
CA PRO A 309 17.50 12.59 22.77
C PRO A 309 16.26 12.69 23.67
N ASN A 310 15.42 11.66 23.64
CA ASN A 310 14.17 11.54 24.42
C ASN A 310 13.00 12.46 24.02
N LEU A 311 13.08 13.22 22.92
CA LEU A 311 11.96 14.03 22.41
C LEU A 311 11.92 13.96 20.88
N GLY A 312 10.76 13.61 20.33
CA GLY A 312 10.45 13.69 18.92
C GLY A 312 9.09 14.34 18.73
N LEU A 313 9.01 15.36 17.89
CA LEU A 313 7.75 15.98 17.47
C LEU A 313 7.70 15.95 15.95
N THR A 314 6.57 15.55 15.38
CA THR A 314 6.30 15.66 13.95
C THR A 314 4.96 16.35 13.77
N LEU A 315 4.92 17.38 12.93
CA LEU A 315 3.71 18.09 12.53
C LEU A 315 3.59 17.98 11.02
N GLU A 316 2.45 17.53 10.52
CA GLU A 316 2.19 17.32 9.10
C GLU A 316 0.92 18.07 8.70
N VAL A 317 0.97 18.68 7.53
CA VAL A 317 -0.18 19.32 6.91
C VAL A 317 -0.23 18.98 5.43
N LYS A 318 -1.42 18.71 4.93
CA LYS A 318 -1.67 18.43 3.53
C LYS A 318 -2.96 19.13 3.09
N ARG A 319 -2.89 19.84 1.96
CA ARG A 319 -4.06 20.32 1.23
C ARG A 319 -4.07 19.65 -0.14
N THR A 320 -5.17 18.99 -0.49
CA THR A 320 -5.40 18.38 -1.80
C THR A 320 -6.64 18.99 -2.43
N ASP A 321 -6.57 19.29 -3.72
CA ASP A 321 -7.66 19.88 -4.49
C ASP A 321 -7.59 19.34 -5.92
N HIS A 322 -8.56 18.52 -6.31
CA HIS A 322 -8.73 17.87 -7.61
C HIS A 322 -7.45 17.21 -8.20
N PHE A 323 -6.73 16.43 -7.38
CA PHE A 323 -5.45 15.79 -7.73
C PHE A 323 -5.55 14.27 -7.99
N THR A 324 -6.61 13.81 -8.64
CA THR A 324 -6.68 12.42 -9.15
C THR A 324 -5.78 12.26 -10.36
N PHE A 325 -4.74 11.41 -10.33
CA PHE A 325 -3.87 11.20 -11.49
C PHE A 325 -3.75 9.72 -11.85
N ARG A 326 -4.39 9.33 -12.95
CA ARG A 326 -4.53 7.92 -13.36
C ARG A 326 -4.06 7.69 -14.79
N THR A 327 -3.73 6.45 -15.14
CA THR A 327 -3.35 6.04 -16.50
C THR A 327 -4.42 6.36 -17.51
N ARG A 328 -5.69 6.21 -17.14
CA ARG A 328 -6.85 6.68 -17.91
C ARG A 328 -7.98 7.12 -16.95
N PRO A 329 -8.84 8.06 -17.35
CA PRO A 329 -9.86 8.62 -16.47
C PRO A 329 -10.94 7.62 -16.04
N GLN A 330 -11.16 6.56 -16.81
CA GLN A 330 -12.20 5.56 -16.56
C GLN A 330 -11.85 4.57 -15.43
N GLU A 331 -10.60 4.58 -14.93
CA GLU A 331 -10.23 3.73 -13.81
C GLU A 331 -10.76 4.31 -12.49
N GLN A 332 -11.23 3.41 -11.63
CA GLN A 332 -11.75 3.74 -10.31
C GLN A 332 -10.97 2.98 -9.21
N LEU A 333 -11.25 3.32 -7.94
CA LEU A 333 -10.65 2.69 -6.76
C LEU A 333 -9.11 2.72 -6.84
N ASN A 334 -8.43 1.59 -6.64
CA ASN A 334 -6.96 1.53 -6.64
C ASN A 334 -6.36 1.23 -8.03
N ARG A 335 -7.16 1.24 -9.10
CA ARG A 335 -6.69 0.89 -10.45
C ARG A 335 -6.11 2.08 -11.18
N GLY A 336 -5.02 1.85 -11.91
CA GLY A 336 -4.43 2.85 -12.79
C GLY A 336 -3.83 4.07 -12.08
N MET A 337 -3.66 4.07 -10.75
CA MET A 337 -3.13 5.22 -10.02
C MET A 337 -1.66 5.47 -10.40
N LEU A 338 -1.35 6.70 -10.79
CA LEU A 338 0.01 7.14 -11.13
C LEU A 338 0.71 7.79 -9.93
N ASN A 339 -0.07 8.44 -9.07
CA ASN A 339 0.42 9.15 -7.89
C ASN A 339 0.14 8.40 -6.59
N PHE A 340 0.76 8.90 -5.52
CA PHE A 340 0.53 8.50 -4.15
C PHE A 340 0.43 9.76 -3.30
N LEU A 341 -0.72 9.98 -2.67
CA LEU A 341 -0.94 11.12 -1.78
C LEU A 341 -0.75 10.66 -0.32
N PRO A 342 0.21 11.25 0.43
CA PRO A 342 0.47 10.83 1.80
C PRO A 342 -0.79 10.87 2.70
N PRO A 343 -1.09 9.80 3.46
CA PRO A 343 -2.17 9.84 4.44
C PRO A 343 -1.78 10.70 5.65
N MET A 344 -2.72 11.45 6.20
CA MET A 344 -2.53 12.23 7.43
C MET A 344 -3.15 11.52 8.63
N THR A 345 -2.97 10.19 8.68
CA THR A 345 -3.51 9.34 9.75
C THR A 345 -2.47 8.36 10.22
N ARG A 346 -2.56 8.00 11.50
CA ARG A 346 -1.71 6.97 12.07
C ARG A 346 -2.09 5.60 11.50
N VAL A 347 -1.08 4.83 11.10
CA VAL A 347 -1.26 3.39 10.85
C VAL A 347 -1.31 2.69 12.21
N ASN A 348 -2.51 2.36 12.65
CA ASN A 348 -2.76 1.64 13.89
C ASN A 348 -2.47 0.14 13.73
N THR A 349 -1.85 -0.47 14.74
CA THR A 349 -1.42 -1.89 14.67
C THR A 349 -2.29 -2.83 15.51
N TYR A 350 -3.03 -2.32 16.49
CA TYR A 350 -3.89 -3.16 17.32
C TYR A 350 -5.21 -3.48 16.60
N ARG A 351 -5.74 -4.68 16.83
CA ARG A 351 -6.90 -5.21 16.09
C ARG A 351 -8.14 -4.31 16.14
N LEU A 352 -8.48 -3.71 17.28
CA LEU A 352 -9.64 -2.81 17.37
C LEU A 352 -9.26 -1.40 16.91
N THR A 353 -8.07 -0.90 17.26
CA THR A 353 -7.68 0.48 16.91
C THR A 353 -7.46 0.71 15.41
N SER A 354 -7.26 -0.36 14.64
CA SER A 354 -7.13 -0.34 13.17
C SER A 354 -8.43 -0.62 12.42
N ARG A 355 -9.58 -0.69 13.11
CA ARG A 355 -10.86 -1.03 12.49
C ARG A 355 -11.39 0.03 11.53
N TYR A 356 -11.10 1.31 11.81
CA TYR A 356 -11.49 2.44 10.96
C TYR A 356 -10.23 3.21 10.54
N ASN A 357 -9.99 3.25 9.23
CA ASN A 357 -8.83 3.91 8.64
C ASN A 357 -9.33 4.87 7.55
N ALA A 358 -8.84 6.10 7.57
CA ALA A 358 -9.16 7.07 6.53
C ALA A 358 -8.32 6.81 5.27
N ALA A 359 -9.00 6.71 4.12
CA ALA A 359 -8.35 6.76 2.81
C ALA A 359 -8.05 8.21 2.44
N THR A 360 -6.94 8.48 1.75
CA THR A 360 -6.69 9.84 1.26
C THR A 360 -7.73 10.23 0.20
N GLN A 361 -8.35 11.41 0.34
CA GLN A 361 -9.25 11.97 -0.66
C GLN A 361 -8.48 12.76 -1.73
N GLU A 362 -8.75 12.44 -3.00
CA GLU A 362 -8.06 13.07 -4.14
C GLU A 362 -8.76 14.33 -4.67
N ILE A 363 -10.07 14.46 -4.42
CA ILE A 363 -10.91 15.56 -4.94
C ILE A 363 -10.80 16.80 -4.06
N GLY A 364 -10.80 16.65 -2.74
CA GLY A 364 -10.71 17.78 -1.81
C GLY A 364 -10.46 17.34 -0.38
N GLU A 365 -9.35 17.78 0.21
CA GLU A 365 -8.98 17.44 1.58
C GLU A 365 -8.10 18.53 2.20
N TRP A 366 -8.42 18.96 3.41
CA TRP A 366 -7.51 19.62 4.34
C TRP A 366 -7.22 18.68 5.49
N ALA A 367 -5.95 18.39 5.71
CA ALA A 367 -5.55 17.37 6.66
C ALA A 367 -4.35 17.80 7.49
N PHE A 368 -4.41 17.53 8.79
CA PHE A 368 -3.41 17.84 9.78
C PHE A 368 -3.13 16.61 10.65
N GLN A 369 -1.85 16.37 10.95
CA GLN A 369 -1.45 15.36 11.91
C GLN A 369 -0.31 15.86 12.79
N GLY A 370 -0.39 15.61 14.10
CA GLY A 370 0.69 15.82 15.05
C GLY A 370 1.05 14.52 15.76
N ASP A 371 2.34 14.18 15.85
CA ASP A 371 2.88 13.03 16.59
C ASP A 371 3.98 13.51 17.55
N LEU A 372 3.72 13.41 18.84
CA LEU A 372 4.64 13.78 19.91
C LEU A 372 5.06 12.53 20.68
N ARG A 373 6.37 12.25 20.66
CA ARG A 373 6.99 11.17 21.43
C ARG A 373 7.97 11.74 22.42
N PHE A 374 7.88 11.35 23.67
CA PHE A 374 8.89 11.73 24.66
C PHE A 374 9.17 10.60 25.63
N ALA A 375 10.39 10.59 26.18
CA ALA A 375 10.83 9.59 27.14
C ALA A 375 11.29 10.24 28.45
N LEU A 376 10.83 9.69 29.58
CA LEU A 376 11.32 10.09 30.91
C LEU A 376 12.32 9.03 31.37
N GLY A 377 13.61 9.34 31.19
CA GLY A 377 14.71 8.43 31.44
C GLY A 377 14.65 7.17 30.55
N LYS A 378 15.09 6.03 31.09
CA LYS A 378 15.11 4.73 30.36
C LYS A 378 13.87 3.87 30.60
N VAL A 379 12.94 4.33 31.44
CA VAL A 379 11.83 3.53 31.98
C VAL A 379 10.52 3.86 31.30
N TRP A 380 10.21 5.15 31.11
CA TRP A 380 8.92 5.59 30.61
C TRP A 380 9.05 6.21 29.22
N ARG A 381 8.11 5.87 28.33
CA ARG A 381 7.93 6.51 27.04
C ARG A 381 6.46 6.83 26.84
N PHE A 382 6.20 7.95 26.21
CA PHE A 382 4.87 8.44 25.91
C PHE A 382 4.80 8.77 24.42
N ASN A 383 3.63 8.55 23.85
CA ASN A 383 3.31 8.91 22.49
C ASN A 383 1.89 9.50 22.44
N LEU A 384 1.76 10.68 21.87
CA LEU A 384 0.50 11.37 21.65
C LEU A 384 0.40 11.68 20.17
N ASN A 385 -0.66 11.21 19.53
CA ASN A 385 -0.95 11.50 18.14
C ASN A 385 -2.35 12.11 18.01
N ALA A 386 -2.47 13.14 17.19
CA ALA A 386 -3.75 13.74 16.85
C ALA A 386 -3.82 13.93 15.34
N SER A 387 -4.90 13.47 14.73
CA SER A 387 -5.16 13.63 13.29
C SER A 387 -6.51 14.32 13.09
N ASN A 388 -6.59 15.28 12.18
CA ASN A 388 -7.85 15.93 11.80
C ASN A 388 -7.89 16.16 10.29
N ILE A 389 -8.93 15.63 9.65
CA ILE A 389 -9.13 15.66 8.21
C ILE A 389 -10.53 16.17 7.96
N VAL A 390 -10.62 17.22 7.14
CA VAL A 390 -11.85 17.85 6.71
C VAL A 390 -11.87 17.99 5.19
N GLN A 391 -13.04 18.06 4.61
CA GLN A 391 -13.20 18.45 3.22
C GLN A 391 -12.90 19.96 3.05
N LEU A 392 -12.77 20.42 1.80
CA LEU A 392 -12.40 21.83 1.52
C LEU A 392 -13.46 22.84 1.99
N ASP A 393 -14.70 22.39 2.16
CA ASP A 393 -15.86 23.10 2.72
C ASP A 393 -15.98 23.00 4.25
N GLN A 394 -15.00 22.38 4.91
CA GLN A 394 -14.89 22.17 6.37
C GLN A 394 -15.73 21.02 6.95
N ASP A 395 -16.36 20.20 6.13
CA ASP A 395 -17.06 19.02 6.63
C ASP A 395 -16.06 17.99 7.20
N LEU A 396 -16.36 17.46 8.38
CA LEU A 396 -15.48 16.51 9.06
C LEU A 396 -15.46 15.18 8.31
N LEU A 397 -14.26 14.71 7.94
CA LEU A 397 -14.07 13.40 7.35
C LEU A 397 -13.50 12.42 8.38
N TYR A 398 -12.45 12.82 9.09
CA TYR A 398 -11.79 11.96 10.08
C TYR A 398 -11.18 12.76 11.23
N ARG A 399 -11.28 12.24 12.44
CA ARG A 399 -10.55 12.75 13.61
C ARG A 399 -10.07 11.61 14.48
N GLU A 400 -8.83 11.70 14.93
CA GLU A 400 -8.24 10.74 15.85
C GLU A 400 -7.47 11.45 16.96
N LEU A 401 -7.63 10.95 18.18
CA LEU A 401 -6.72 11.22 19.29
C LEU A 401 -6.23 9.88 19.83
N TYR A 402 -4.91 9.68 19.83
CA TYR A 402 -4.26 8.47 20.28
C TYR A 402 -3.22 8.82 21.35
N VAL A 403 -3.33 8.18 22.51
CA VAL A 403 -2.39 8.36 23.62
C VAL A 403 -1.88 6.99 24.03
N GLU A 404 -0.57 6.89 24.20
CA GLU A 404 0.11 5.66 24.58
C GLU A 404 1.19 5.96 25.62
N MET A 405 1.26 5.12 26.64
CA MET A 405 2.28 5.10 27.67
C MET A 405 2.91 3.72 27.71
N GLN A 406 4.24 3.67 27.53
CA GLN A 406 5.04 2.47 27.68
C GLN A 406 5.91 2.56 28.94
N ARG A 407 5.89 1.49 29.74
CA ARG A 407 6.79 1.27 30.87
C ARG A 407 7.71 0.08 30.62
N LYS A 408 9.01 0.26 30.84
CA LYS A 408 10.02 -0.81 30.76
C LYS A 408 10.39 -1.33 32.15
N PHE A 409 10.27 -2.63 32.38
CA PHE A 409 10.65 -3.31 33.62
C PHE A 409 12.08 -3.91 33.50
N GLY A 410 13.06 -3.06 33.21
CA GLY A 410 14.44 -3.48 32.98
C GLY A 410 14.58 -4.42 31.78
N ARG A 411 15.21 -5.59 31.99
CA ARG A 411 15.32 -6.65 30.96
C ARG A 411 14.15 -7.66 31.00
N LYS A 412 13.29 -7.60 32.03
CA LYS A 412 12.24 -8.58 32.28
C LYS A 412 10.96 -8.35 31.47
N GLY A 413 10.74 -7.17 30.90
CA GLY A 413 9.54 -6.93 30.10
C GLY A 413 9.19 -5.47 29.86
N THR A 414 8.07 -5.27 29.19
CA THR A 414 7.46 -3.97 28.89
C THR A 414 5.95 -4.06 29.07
N ALA A 415 5.32 -2.99 29.52
CA ALA A 415 3.87 -2.81 29.44
C ALA A 415 3.56 -1.55 28.64
N ILE A 416 2.49 -1.59 27.86
CA ILE A 416 1.94 -0.47 27.09
C ILE A 416 0.49 -0.33 27.50
N LEU A 417 0.09 0.87 27.87
CA LEU A 417 -1.30 1.24 28.12
C LEU A 417 -1.63 2.42 27.19
N GLY A 418 -2.78 2.39 26.54
CA GLY A 418 -3.19 3.51 25.73
C GLY A 418 -4.69 3.63 25.55
N LEU A 419 -5.08 4.72 24.91
CA LEU A 419 -6.44 5.11 24.63
C LEU A 419 -6.49 5.75 23.25
N GLN A 420 -7.45 5.31 22.45
CA GLN A 420 -7.72 5.91 21.15
C GLN A 420 -9.18 6.38 21.11
N ARG A 421 -9.42 7.59 20.62
CA ARG A 421 -10.74 8.10 20.24
C ARG A 421 -10.73 8.39 18.75
N GLN A 422 -11.74 7.91 18.02
CA GLN A 422 -11.89 8.18 16.58
C GLN A 422 -13.29 8.66 16.23
N GLU A 423 -13.37 9.54 15.23
CA GLU A 423 -14.58 9.97 14.52
C GLU A 423 -14.33 9.70 13.03
N TYR A 424 -15.19 8.90 12.39
CA TYR A 424 -14.97 8.36 11.03
C TYR A 424 -16.22 8.50 10.14
N ASN A 425 -16.07 9.24 9.04
CA ASN A 425 -17.15 9.48 8.09
C ASN A 425 -17.32 8.28 7.16
N GLN A 426 -18.16 7.34 7.59
CA GLN A 426 -18.41 6.09 6.85
C GLN A 426 -19.12 6.34 5.50
N GLU A 427 -19.89 7.42 5.37
CA GLU A 427 -20.58 7.77 4.13
C GLU A 427 -19.59 8.06 3.00
N VAL A 428 -18.59 8.90 3.27
CA VAL A 428 -17.57 9.28 2.28
C VAL A 428 -16.57 8.15 2.04
N TYR A 429 -16.05 7.51 3.10
CA TYR A 429 -14.99 6.52 2.95
C TYR A 429 -15.47 5.13 2.50
N GLU A 430 -16.72 4.76 2.78
CA GLU A 430 -17.28 3.46 2.39
C GLU A 430 -18.41 3.58 1.35
N PHE A 431 -18.70 4.78 0.83
CA PHE A 431 -19.77 5.05 -0.14
C PHE A 431 -21.15 4.54 0.34
N LYS A 432 -21.46 4.76 1.63
CA LYS A 432 -22.70 4.33 2.29
C LYS A 432 -23.57 5.54 2.63
N PRO A 433 -24.49 5.96 1.74
CA PRO A 433 -25.24 7.19 1.94
C PRO A 433 -26.13 7.14 3.18
N GLY A 434 -26.23 8.27 3.90
CA GLY A 434 -27.14 8.45 5.04
C GLY A 434 -26.76 7.72 6.32
N VAL A 435 -25.48 7.35 6.51
CA VAL A 435 -25.01 6.75 7.77
C VAL A 435 -24.37 7.81 8.68
N PRO A 436 -24.64 7.79 10.00
CA PRO A 436 -24.03 8.74 10.91
C PRO A 436 -22.51 8.51 11.05
N MET A 437 -21.80 9.58 11.41
CA MET A 437 -20.38 9.56 11.76
C MET A 437 -20.10 8.52 12.86
N VAL A 438 -19.22 7.56 12.58
CA VAL A 438 -18.88 6.51 13.53
C VAL A 438 -17.95 7.07 14.59
N GLN A 439 -18.31 6.88 15.86
CA GLN A 439 -17.52 7.33 17.00
C GLN A 439 -17.03 6.12 17.80
N THR A 440 -15.74 6.09 18.11
CA THR A 440 -15.16 5.02 18.94
C THR A 440 -14.29 5.54 20.07
N LEU A 441 -14.27 4.79 21.17
CA LEU A 441 -13.33 4.94 22.27
C LEU A 441 -12.74 3.57 22.61
N THR A 442 -11.44 3.42 22.42
CA THR A 442 -10.74 2.14 22.48
C THR A 442 -9.54 2.20 23.44
N PRO A 443 -9.72 1.90 24.74
CA PRO A 443 -8.60 1.58 25.62
C PRO A 443 -7.95 0.25 25.22
N PHE A 444 -6.62 0.19 25.32
CA PHE A 444 -5.84 -1.01 25.06
C PHE A 444 -4.69 -1.16 26.05
N LEU A 445 -4.34 -2.41 26.32
CA LEU A 445 -3.24 -2.83 27.17
C LEU A 445 -2.44 -3.91 26.46
N GLU A 446 -1.13 -3.77 26.44
CA GLU A 446 -0.20 -4.83 26.07
C GLU A 446 0.79 -5.05 27.20
N TRP A 447 1.05 -6.31 27.55
CA TRP A 447 2.08 -6.69 28.48
C TRP A 447 2.96 -7.77 27.88
N GLN A 448 4.26 -7.50 27.79
CA GLN A 448 5.28 -8.43 27.35
C GLN A 448 6.20 -8.77 28.51
N TYR A 449 6.30 -10.05 28.85
CA TYR A 449 7.15 -10.58 29.90
C TYR A 449 8.19 -11.55 29.34
N LYS A 450 9.47 -11.30 29.61
CA LYS A 450 10.60 -12.14 29.25
C LYS A 450 10.99 -12.98 30.46
N ALA A 451 10.49 -14.22 30.51
CA ALA A 451 10.81 -15.16 31.58
C ALA A 451 12.27 -15.63 31.53
N SER A 452 12.83 -15.77 30.32
CA SER A 452 14.25 -16.12 30.11
C SER A 452 14.76 -15.55 28.79
N GLN A 453 16.03 -15.81 28.44
CA GLN A 453 16.59 -15.44 27.12
C GLN A 453 15.90 -16.15 25.94
N ARG A 454 15.20 -17.26 26.20
CA ARG A 454 14.52 -18.06 25.17
C ARG A 454 13.00 -18.01 25.24
N HIS A 455 12.43 -17.64 26.38
CA HIS A 455 10.98 -17.70 26.60
C HIS A 455 10.40 -16.32 26.87
N SER A 456 9.41 -15.93 26.08
CA SER A 456 8.63 -14.70 26.27
C SER A 456 7.13 -14.95 26.16
N TYR A 457 6.38 -14.17 26.93
CA TYR A 457 4.92 -14.13 26.92
C TYR A 457 4.48 -12.74 26.51
N ARG A 458 3.44 -12.63 25.69
CA ARG A 458 2.77 -11.36 25.36
C ARG A 458 1.28 -11.54 25.55
N ILE A 459 0.67 -10.60 26.26
CA ILE A 459 -0.77 -10.53 26.47
C ILE A 459 -1.23 -9.18 25.95
N GLU A 460 -2.31 -9.17 25.19
CA GLU A 460 -2.93 -7.97 24.65
C GLU A 460 -4.42 -8.00 24.96
N MET A 461 -4.97 -6.87 25.42
CA MET A 461 -6.38 -6.69 25.74
C MET A 461 -6.85 -5.35 25.19
N GLN A 462 -8.01 -5.34 24.53
CA GLN A 462 -8.61 -4.13 23.99
C GLN A 462 -10.11 -4.16 24.21
N TYR A 463 -10.70 -3.01 24.46
CA TYR A 463 -12.15 -2.83 24.50
C TYR A 463 -12.49 -1.65 23.61
N MET A 464 -13.44 -1.80 22.69
CA MET A 464 -13.93 -0.72 21.84
C MET A 464 -15.39 -0.43 22.19
N HIS A 465 -15.63 0.80 22.58
CA HIS A 465 -16.97 1.36 22.68
C HIS A 465 -17.33 2.07 21.39
N THR A 466 -18.51 1.79 20.83
CA THR A 466 -19.05 2.48 19.65
C THR A 466 -20.22 3.38 20.02
N GLY A 467 -20.38 4.51 19.34
CA GLY A 467 -21.52 5.41 19.49
C GLY A 467 -22.89 4.77 19.22
N MET A 468 -23.96 5.54 19.43
CA MET A 468 -25.33 5.14 19.10
C MET A 468 -25.70 5.68 17.72
N ASP A 469 -26.45 4.88 16.97
CA ASP A 469 -27.18 5.31 15.78
C ASP A 469 -28.63 5.53 16.21
N GLU A 470 -29.03 6.79 16.35
CA GLU A 470 -30.36 7.17 16.85
C GLU A 470 -31.48 6.75 15.89
N GLN A 471 -31.22 6.81 14.58
CA GLN A 471 -32.19 6.40 13.56
C GLN A 471 -32.45 4.89 13.61
N ALA A 472 -31.41 4.10 13.86
CA ALA A 472 -31.51 2.65 13.96
C ALA A 472 -31.89 2.15 15.37
N GLY A 473 -31.89 3.01 16.39
CA GLY A 473 -32.10 2.63 17.79
C GLY A 473 -31.07 1.62 18.32
N ALA A 474 -29.88 1.56 17.70
CA ALA A 474 -28.86 0.54 17.96
C ALA A 474 -27.46 1.16 18.00
N ARG A 475 -26.46 0.38 18.45
CA ARG A 475 -25.06 0.81 18.36
C ARG A 475 -24.63 0.94 16.89
N GLN A 476 -23.79 1.92 16.61
CA GLN A 476 -23.22 2.14 15.28
C GLN A 476 -22.44 0.91 14.79
N ASP A 477 -22.39 0.73 13.47
CA ASP A 477 -21.73 -0.39 12.79
C ASP A 477 -22.05 -1.76 13.44
N TYR A 478 -21.03 -2.53 13.84
CA TYR A 478 -21.18 -3.82 14.49
C TYR A 478 -21.29 -3.74 16.02
N GLY A 479 -21.21 -2.55 16.62
CA GLY A 479 -21.35 -2.36 18.07
C GLY A 479 -20.05 -2.52 18.85
N ASN A 480 -20.16 -2.83 20.14
CA ASN A 480 -19.01 -2.86 21.05
C ASN A 480 -18.21 -4.16 20.92
N TRP A 481 -16.88 -4.05 21.04
CA TRP A 481 -15.97 -5.17 20.87
C TRP A 481 -15.05 -5.38 22.08
N LEU A 482 -14.76 -6.63 22.38
CA LEU A 482 -13.70 -7.04 23.27
C LEU A 482 -12.67 -7.86 22.47
N PHE A 483 -11.39 -7.61 22.66
CA PHE A 483 -10.32 -8.39 22.07
C PHE A 483 -9.33 -8.82 23.15
N ALA A 484 -8.92 -10.08 23.10
CA ALA A 484 -7.85 -10.60 23.93
C ALA A 484 -6.94 -11.51 23.11
N LEU A 485 -5.64 -11.42 23.36
CA LEU A 485 -4.60 -12.25 22.75
C LEU A 485 -3.59 -12.69 23.81
N ALA A 486 -3.18 -13.95 23.72
CA ALA A 486 -2.07 -14.51 24.46
C ALA A 486 -1.10 -15.14 23.46
N GLU A 487 0.18 -14.79 23.58
CA GLU A 487 1.26 -15.27 22.75
C GLU A 487 2.40 -15.80 23.61
N PHE A 488 2.94 -16.95 23.21
CA PHE A 488 4.09 -17.60 23.82
C PHE A 488 5.15 -17.86 22.76
N SER A 489 6.35 -17.30 22.96
CA SER A 489 7.47 -17.41 22.03
C SER A 489 8.63 -18.18 22.66
N ILE A 490 9.17 -19.14 21.89
CA ILE A 490 10.35 -19.95 22.19
C ILE A 490 11.44 -19.63 21.16
N ALA A 491 12.28 -18.66 21.49
CA ALA A 491 13.33 -18.18 20.60
C ALA A 491 14.38 -19.27 20.31
N PRO A 492 14.93 -19.32 19.08
CA PRO A 492 14.61 -18.45 17.93
C PRO A 492 13.49 -18.99 17.02
N LYS A 493 12.88 -20.14 17.35
CA LYS A 493 12.16 -20.95 16.35
C LYS A 493 10.65 -20.82 16.41
N TRP A 494 10.03 -20.94 17.58
CA TRP A 494 8.58 -21.15 17.67
C TRP A 494 7.87 -19.96 18.29
N THR A 495 6.69 -19.62 17.77
CA THR A 495 5.73 -18.73 18.44
C THR A 495 4.33 -19.30 18.29
N PHE A 496 3.57 -19.29 19.37
CA PHE A 496 2.18 -19.74 19.43
C PHE A 496 1.32 -18.58 19.87
N THR A 497 0.22 -18.32 19.16
CA THR A 497 -0.69 -17.23 19.47
C THR A 497 -2.12 -17.76 19.51
N ALA A 498 -2.88 -17.35 20.53
CA ALA A 498 -4.31 -17.58 20.61
C ALA A 498 -4.99 -16.25 20.90
N ALA A 499 -5.99 -15.90 20.10
CA ALA A 499 -6.73 -14.66 20.24
C ALA A 499 -8.22 -14.87 20.00
N ASN A 500 -9.03 -14.00 20.59
CA ASN A 500 -10.47 -13.98 20.35
C ASN A 500 -10.95 -12.53 20.33
N MET A 501 -11.69 -12.19 19.28
CA MET A 501 -12.47 -10.96 19.22
C MET A 501 -13.93 -11.32 19.47
N TYR A 502 -14.60 -10.62 20.37
CA TYR A 502 -15.97 -10.92 20.78
C TYR A 502 -16.85 -9.68 20.67
N ASN A 503 -17.96 -9.82 19.95
CA ASN A 503 -18.97 -8.77 19.85
C ASN A 503 -19.89 -8.81 21.08
N ILE A 504 -19.56 -8.00 22.08
CA ILE A 504 -20.25 -8.00 23.39
C ILE A 504 -21.61 -7.29 23.34
N THR A 505 -21.77 -6.27 22.49
CA THR A 505 -23.01 -5.50 22.36
C THR A 505 -23.28 -5.28 20.89
N PRO A 506 -23.98 -6.24 20.24
CA PRO A 506 -24.21 -6.22 18.81
C PRO A 506 -24.88 -4.92 18.33
N GLY A 507 -24.27 -4.28 17.32
CA GLY A 507 -24.79 -3.10 16.64
C GLY A 507 -25.71 -3.39 15.45
N LYS A 508 -26.09 -2.34 14.72
CA LYS A 508 -27.04 -2.41 13.61
C LYS A 508 -26.64 -3.40 12.50
N ASN A 509 -25.35 -3.52 12.21
CA ASN A 509 -24.82 -4.42 11.17
C ASN A 509 -24.59 -5.86 11.67
N SER A 510 -24.83 -6.12 12.96
CA SER A 510 -24.61 -7.46 13.50
C SER A 510 -25.64 -8.46 12.96
N PRO A 511 -25.26 -9.73 12.79
CA PRO A 511 -26.18 -10.79 12.39
C PRO A 511 -27.35 -10.92 13.36
N ALA A 512 -28.56 -11.13 12.83
CA ALA A 512 -29.77 -11.35 13.62
C ALA A 512 -30.16 -12.83 13.61
N ASP A 513 -30.82 -13.28 14.68
CA ASP A 513 -31.48 -14.58 14.70
C ASP A 513 -32.83 -14.56 13.97
N ALA A 514 -33.51 -15.71 13.92
CA ALA A 514 -34.82 -15.86 13.28
C ALA A 514 -35.92 -14.98 13.93
N LEU A 515 -35.68 -14.45 15.14
CA LEU A 515 -36.57 -13.54 15.87
C LEU A 515 -36.15 -12.07 15.71
N GLY A 516 -35.16 -11.77 14.86
CA GLY A 516 -34.65 -10.42 14.63
C GLY A 516 -33.69 -9.91 15.71
N LYS A 517 -33.37 -10.72 16.73
CA LYS A 517 -32.47 -10.32 17.82
C LYS A 517 -31.02 -10.42 17.36
N LYS A 518 -30.26 -9.35 17.56
CA LYS A 518 -28.84 -9.28 17.20
C LYS A 518 -28.01 -10.26 18.04
N ARG A 519 -27.11 -11.01 17.37
CA ARG A 519 -26.27 -12.06 17.98
C ARG A 519 -24.89 -11.55 18.33
N SER A 520 -24.44 -11.91 19.52
CA SER A 520 -23.03 -11.83 19.91
C SER A 520 -22.24 -12.97 19.27
N LEU A 521 -21.07 -12.65 18.71
CA LEU A 521 -20.27 -13.59 17.93
C LEU A 521 -18.81 -13.56 18.36
N HIS A 522 -18.19 -14.73 18.37
CA HIS A 522 -16.77 -14.93 18.57
C HIS A 522 -16.02 -15.07 17.24
N PHE A 523 -14.84 -14.49 17.21
CA PHE A 523 -13.91 -14.48 16.09
C PHE A 523 -12.56 -15.00 16.60
N PRO A 524 -12.45 -16.31 16.83
CA PRO A 524 -11.22 -16.93 17.30
C PRO A 524 -10.14 -16.93 16.22
N ARG A 525 -8.90 -16.83 16.68
CA ARG A 525 -7.69 -16.95 15.87
C ARG A 525 -6.65 -17.75 16.62
N VAL A 526 -6.01 -18.68 15.93
CA VAL A 526 -4.87 -19.45 16.46
C VAL A 526 -3.77 -19.44 15.42
N ASP A 527 -2.56 -19.05 15.80
CA ASP A 527 -1.40 -18.99 14.91
C ASP A 527 -0.24 -19.81 15.48
N VAL A 528 0.47 -20.49 14.58
CA VAL A 528 1.75 -21.16 14.85
C VAL A 528 2.78 -20.62 13.86
N PHE A 529 3.86 -20.07 14.38
CA PHE A 529 5.00 -19.59 13.59
C PHE A 529 6.23 -20.45 13.84
N TYR A 530 6.95 -20.75 12.76
CA TYR A 530 8.20 -21.48 12.79
C TYR A 530 9.27 -20.79 11.94
N ASN A 531 10.39 -20.42 12.56
CA ASN A 531 11.53 -19.80 11.90
C ASN A 531 12.71 -20.77 11.85
N VAL A 532 13.28 -20.93 10.65
CA VAL A 532 14.50 -21.72 10.42
C VAL A 532 15.41 -20.98 9.44
N ARG A 533 16.60 -20.59 9.91
CA ARG A 533 17.57 -19.80 9.14
C ARG A 533 16.91 -18.53 8.58
N SER A 534 16.92 -18.37 7.26
CA SER A 534 16.33 -17.27 6.51
C SER A 534 14.88 -17.52 6.07
N SER A 535 14.25 -18.59 6.56
CA SER A 535 12.88 -18.98 6.21
C SER A 535 11.95 -18.89 7.42
N ALA A 536 10.76 -18.34 7.20
CA ALA A 536 9.66 -18.22 8.15
C ALA A 536 8.41 -18.90 7.59
N PHE A 537 7.76 -19.69 8.44
CA PHE A 537 6.53 -20.41 8.13
C PHE A 537 5.46 -19.98 9.12
N SER A 538 4.22 -19.82 8.66
CA SER A 538 3.08 -19.61 9.54
C SER A 538 1.89 -20.47 9.13
N LEU A 539 1.16 -20.97 10.13
CA LEU A 539 -0.10 -21.67 9.97
C LEU A 539 -1.11 -21.06 10.93
N SER A 540 -2.24 -20.63 10.40
CA SER A 540 -3.23 -19.87 11.16
C SER A 540 -4.64 -20.37 10.88
N TYR A 541 -5.42 -20.67 11.91
CA TYR A 541 -6.88 -20.71 11.79
C TYR A 541 -7.43 -19.33 12.13
N VAL A 542 -8.26 -18.77 11.25
CA VAL A 542 -8.76 -17.40 11.38
C VAL A 542 -10.24 -17.36 11.08
N LYS A 543 -11.02 -16.82 12.02
CA LYS A 543 -12.36 -16.29 11.80
C LYS A 543 -12.32 -14.78 11.98
N GLN A 544 -12.66 -14.02 10.95
CA GLN A 544 -12.46 -12.58 10.86
C GLN A 544 -13.68 -11.88 10.24
N VAL A 545 -14.08 -10.75 10.86
CA VAL A 545 -15.10 -9.82 10.34
C VAL A 545 -14.55 -9.09 9.10
N GLU A 546 -15.44 -8.73 8.18
CA GLU A 546 -15.15 -7.77 7.13
C GLU A 546 -14.71 -6.39 7.67
N GLY A 547 -13.99 -5.63 6.84
CA GLY A 547 -13.56 -4.27 7.15
C GLY A 547 -12.71 -3.66 6.03
N VAL A 548 -12.22 -2.44 6.26
CA VAL A 548 -11.35 -1.73 5.32
C VAL A 548 -9.90 -1.79 5.82
N VAL A 549 -9.00 -2.29 4.96
CA VAL A 549 -7.56 -2.34 5.25
C VAL A 549 -6.85 -1.31 4.40
N CYS A 550 -6.02 -0.49 5.03
CA CYS A 550 -5.24 0.55 4.38
C CYS A 550 -3.74 0.30 4.52
N THR A 551 -3.00 0.57 3.46
CA THR A 551 -1.52 0.55 3.45
C THR A 551 -1.07 1.87 2.85
N GLY A 552 -0.47 2.73 3.67
CA GLY A 552 -0.05 4.06 3.23
C GLY A 552 -1.20 4.93 2.68
N GLY A 553 -2.40 4.88 3.26
CA GLY A 553 -3.53 5.71 2.81
C GLY A 553 -4.30 5.17 1.61
N ILE A 554 -3.83 4.07 1.01
CA ILE A 554 -4.56 3.35 -0.03
C ILE A 554 -5.30 2.20 0.63
N CYS A 555 -6.62 2.22 0.47
CA CYS A 555 -7.53 1.35 1.17
C CYS A 555 -8.22 0.37 0.24
N ARG A 556 -8.50 -0.84 0.72
CA ARG A 556 -9.32 -1.85 0.04
C ARG A 556 -10.27 -2.48 1.05
N LEU A 557 -11.45 -2.87 0.58
CA LEU A 557 -12.31 -3.77 1.32
C LEU A 557 -11.62 -5.14 1.50
N GLU A 558 -11.58 -5.61 2.74
CA GLU A 558 -11.25 -6.98 3.11
C GLU A 558 -12.56 -7.68 3.57
N PRO A 559 -13.06 -8.67 2.81
CA PRO A 559 -14.29 -9.37 3.16
C PRO A 559 -14.09 -10.24 4.40
N ALA A 560 -15.18 -10.72 4.97
CA ALA A 560 -15.13 -11.68 6.05
C ALA A 560 -14.34 -12.94 5.65
N PHE A 561 -13.50 -13.41 6.57
CA PHE A 561 -12.68 -14.60 6.36
C PHE A 561 -12.99 -15.67 7.40
N SER A 562 -13.15 -16.92 6.94
CA SER A 562 -13.22 -18.09 7.82
C SER A 562 -12.42 -19.23 7.18
N GLY A 563 -11.44 -19.75 7.90
CA GLY A 563 -10.65 -20.87 7.39
C GLY A 563 -9.22 -20.92 7.90
N VAL A 564 -8.35 -21.56 7.12
CA VAL A 564 -6.94 -21.76 7.43
C VAL A 564 -6.08 -20.97 6.45
N LYS A 565 -5.07 -20.25 6.97
CA LYS A 565 -4.04 -19.57 6.19
C LYS A 565 -2.70 -20.24 6.46
N PHE A 566 -1.91 -20.42 5.42
CA PHE A 566 -0.53 -20.86 5.49
C PHE A 566 0.34 -19.86 4.74
N SER A 567 1.49 -19.50 5.28
CA SER A 567 2.45 -18.65 4.57
C SER A 567 3.88 -19.11 4.74
N VAL A 568 4.68 -18.83 3.72
CA VAL A 568 6.12 -19.07 3.64
C VAL A 568 6.79 -17.79 3.17
N SER A 569 7.84 -17.39 3.86
CA SER A 569 8.76 -16.34 3.40
C SER A 569 10.17 -16.87 3.55
N SER A 570 10.96 -16.84 2.48
CA SER A 570 12.32 -17.38 2.45
C SER A 570 13.23 -16.48 1.63
N ASN A 571 14.46 -16.26 2.10
CA ASN A 571 15.53 -15.61 1.34
C ASN A 571 16.71 -16.59 1.19
N PHE A 572 17.34 -16.63 0.03
CA PHE A 572 18.44 -17.56 -0.24
C PHE A 572 19.50 -16.99 -1.20
#